data_AF-A0A538GT66-F1
#
_entry.id   AF-A0A538GT66-F1
#
_cell.length_a   1.000
_cell.length_b   1.000
_cell.length_c   1.000
_cell.angle_alpha   90.00
_cell.angle_beta   90.00
_cell.angle_gamma   90.00
#
_symmetry.space_group_name_H-M   'P 1'
#
loop_
_entity.id
_entity.type
_entity.pdbx_description
1 polymer ?
#
loop_
_entity_poly.entity_id
_entity_poly.type
_entity_poly.pdbx_seq_one_letter_code
_entity_poly.pdbx_strand_id
1 'polypeptide(L)'
;MNRRARLLLAAATSALALPAVASSAGRPQQVVLPGPVPYPTPLPPLVGRTALPQLFISPRVHVSSTERVMVGVGPDARPAQIRVRQRLLVRGKGDYQLAIGGPIDDALPAPGSQSTPGLRTDQLLWAGFSPGRKVLAADVFLRPRAAAPYLPVRLRLQREGDRTVLTVKNATAFAQPIYTGTARLPELARLLDETRRASLAGVRLTGAFANFYGAVLTLNHRPTIAAPLRVRGQLTLPGQTPVTFDRILGDGRPLSFHVEARGAGKPHVRLEASPAPVVRLLRPPGGAPTWAQAVKRHPLSVADMVMKLMTTRLALVRADQFETYLADPDADGRTRAVYGYETVALEQHPTATASPDGGSGSDALLVVFAALGAVVLAGGGLIAWAHS
;
A
#
# COMPACT_ATOMS: atom_id res chain seq x y z
N MET A 1 18.20 -53.00 -88.50
CA MET A 1 19.03 -52.45 -87.39
C MET A 1 18.09 -51.79 -86.39
N ASN A 2 17.75 -52.47 -85.28
CA ASN A 2 18.31 -52.23 -83.92
C ASN A 2 18.26 -50.75 -83.51
N ARG A 3 17.70 -50.30 -82.38
CA ARG A 3 17.09 -50.91 -81.18
C ARG A 3 16.62 -49.70 -80.34
N ARG A 4 15.42 -49.78 -79.71
CA ARG A 4 15.11 -49.30 -78.33
C ARG A 4 15.17 -47.77 -78.09
N ALA A 5 14.40 -47.12 -77.22
CA ALA A 5 13.47 -47.52 -76.17
C ALA A 5 12.65 -46.31 -75.66
N ARG A 6 11.40 -46.60 -75.25
CA ARG A 6 10.69 -46.17 -74.04
C ARG A 6 10.42 -44.67 -73.77
N LEU A 7 9.13 -44.33 -73.91
CA LEU A 7 8.24 -43.81 -72.86
C LEU A 7 8.89 -43.42 -71.52
N LEU A 8 8.64 -42.19 -71.07
CA LEU A 8 7.98 -41.90 -69.78
C LEU A 8 7.63 -40.40 -69.67
N LEU A 9 6.32 -40.14 -69.52
CA LEU A 9 5.76 -38.91 -68.99
C LEU A 9 6.25 -38.71 -67.54
N ALA A 10 6.74 -37.53 -67.21
CA ALA A 10 6.80 -37.05 -65.83
C ALA A 10 6.50 -35.55 -65.81
N ALA A 11 5.23 -35.20 -65.65
CA ALA A 11 4.80 -33.86 -65.31
C ALA A 11 5.15 -33.62 -63.82
N ALA A 12 6.27 -32.97 -63.57
CA ALA A 12 6.64 -32.51 -62.24
C ALA A 12 5.75 -31.32 -61.86
N THR A 13 4.67 -31.59 -61.13
CA THR A 13 3.90 -30.59 -60.41
C THR A 13 4.70 -30.21 -59.16
N SER A 14 5.48 -29.14 -59.26
CA SER A 14 6.10 -28.49 -58.10
C SER A 14 5.00 -27.83 -57.26
N ALA A 15 4.41 -28.59 -56.34
CA ALA A 15 3.62 -28.03 -55.26
C ALA A 15 4.56 -27.19 -54.38
N LEU A 16 4.49 -25.87 -54.53
CA LEU A 16 5.03 -24.91 -53.58
C LEU A 16 4.32 -25.10 -52.25
N ALA A 17 4.84 -26.03 -51.44
CA ALA A 17 4.55 -26.10 -50.02
C ALA A 17 5.18 -24.86 -49.39
N LEU A 18 4.41 -23.77 -49.33
CA LEU A 18 4.68 -22.69 -48.39
C LEU A 18 4.86 -23.34 -47.01
N PRO A 19 5.99 -23.17 -46.33
CA PRO A 19 6.08 -23.61 -44.95
C PRO A 19 5.00 -22.83 -44.21
N ALA A 20 3.98 -23.56 -43.76
CA ALA A 20 3.08 -23.05 -42.75
C ALA A 20 3.98 -22.68 -41.58
N VAL A 21 4.24 -21.39 -41.41
CA VAL A 21 4.84 -20.85 -40.21
C VAL A 21 3.79 -21.11 -39.15
N ALA A 22 3.86 -22.31 -38.56
CA ALA A 22 3.18 -22.64 -37.33
C ALA A 22 3.67 -21.59 -36.35
N SER A 23 2.86 -20.54 -36.19
CA SER A 23 3.04 -19.57 -35.14
C SER A 23 3.10 -20.41 -33.89
N SER A 24 4.29 -20.52 -33.29
CA SER A 24 4.45 -21.16 -32.00
C SER A 24 3.60 -20.34 -31.05
N ALA A 25 2.34 -20.74 -30.90
CA ALA A 25 1.47 -20.26 -29.85
C ALA A 25 2.14 -20.75 -28.57
N GLY A 26 3.08 -19.93 -28.07
CA GLY A 26 3.81 -20.21 -26.85
C GLY A 26 2.81 -20.58 -25.78
N ARG A 27 3.16 -21.58 -24.97
CA ARG A 27 2.30 -22.00 -23.85
C ARG A 27 1.88 -20.77 -23.06
N PRO A 28 0.59 -20.65 -22.69
CA PRO A 28 0.14 -19.49 -21.93
C PRO A 28 0.95 -19.39 -20.64
N GLN A 29 1.53 -18.22 -20.41
CA GLN A 29 2.21 -17.89 -19.17
C GLN A 29 1.20 -17.26 -18.22
N GLN A 30 1.06 -17.85 -17.03
CA GLN A 30 0.25 -17.24 -15.97
C GLN A 30 1.07 -16.19 -15.25
N VAL A 31 0.57 -14.95 -15.28
CA VAL A 31 1.18 -13.83 -14.58
C VAL A 31 0.29 -13.46 -13.40
N VAL A 32 0.89 -13.39 -12.21
CA VAL A 32 0.24 -12.91 -10.99
C VAL A 32 -0.11 -11.44 -11.19
N LEU A 33 -1.38 -11.12 -11.07
CA LEU A 33 -1.86 -9.74 -11.07
C LEU A 33 -1.61 -9.10 -9.71
N PRO A 34 -1.41 -7.77 -9.66
CA PRO A 34 -1.33 -7.04 -8.40
C PRO A 34 -2.45 -7.43 -7.45
N GLY A 35 -2.08 -7.83 -6.24
CA GLY A 35 -2.96 -8.32 -5.19
C GLY A 35 -2.53 -7.77 -3.83
N PRO A 36 -3.18 -8.18 -2.74
CA PRO A 36 -3.03 -7.53 -1.44
C PRO A 36 -1.65 -7.78 -0.81
N VAL A 37 -0.97 -8.87 -1.18
CA VAL A 37 0.33 -9.25 -0.64
C VAL A 37 1.19 -9.91 -1.75
N PRO A 38 2.50 -9.64 -1.82
CA PRO A 38 3.21 -8.59 -1.08
C PRO A 38 2.89 -7.19 -1.63
N TYR A 39 2.83 -6.19 -0.75
CA TYR A 39 2.66 -4.80 -1.17
C TYR A 39 3.87 -4.33 -1.99
N PRO A 40 3.66 -3.50 -3.02
CA PRO A 40 4.72 -2.79 -3.69
C PRO A 40 5.18 -1.61 -2.82
N THR A 41 6.03 -1.83 -1.82
CA THR A 41 6.41 -0.78 -0.86
C THR A 41 7.40 0.23 -1.49
N PRO A 42 7.40 1.50 -1.03
CA PRO A 42 8.05 1.90 0.21
C PRO A 42 7.15 2.80 1.06
N LEU A 43 6.75 2.31 2.23
CA LEU A 43 5.85 2.94 3.24
C LEU A 43 4.35 2.84 2.90
N PRO A 44 3.41 2.62 3.86
CA PRO A 44 3.38 1.79 5.11
C PRO A 44 3.31 0.25 4.86
N PRO A 45 3.24 -0.64 5.89
CA PRO A 45 3.18 -0.37 7.34
C PRO A 45 4.42 0.34 7.86
N LEU A 46 4.26 1.12 8.94
CA LEU A 46 5.39 1.60 9.73
C LEU A 46 6.15 0.38 10.26
N VAL A 47 7.41 0.22 9.85
CA VAL A 47 8.31 -0.79 10.43
C VAL A 47 9.26 -0.06 11.35
N GLY A 48 9.34 -0.49 12.62
CA GLY A 48 10.35 0.01 13.55
C GLY A 48 11.76 -0.33 13.05
N ARG A 49 12.76 0.51 13.36
CA ARG A 49 14.12 0.31 12.82
C ARG A 49 14.80 -0.96 13.34
N THR A 50 14.37 -1.44 14.50
CA THR A 50 15.03 -2.50 15.30
C THR A 50 14.12 -3.70 15.56
N ALA A 51 12.90 -3.66 15.06
CA ALA A 51 11.80 -4.45 15.57
C ALA A 51 11.24 -5.37 14.47
N LEU A 52 11.56 -6.67 14.52
CA LEU A 52 10.85 -7.65 13.72
C LEU A 52 9.44 -7.81 14.28
N PRO A 53 8.38 -7.63 13.46
CA PRO A 53 7.03 -7.96 13.90
C PRO A 53 7.00 -9.44 14.26
N GLN A 54 6.70 -9.73 15.53
CA GLN A 54 6.45 -11.08 16.00
C GLN A 54 4.96 -11.24 16.20
N LEU A 55 4.40 -12.22 15.51
CA LEU A 55 3.01 -12.54 15.60
C LEU A 55 2.87 -14.00 16.03
N PHE A 56 2.26 -14.20 17.18
CA PHE A 56 1.73 -15.49 17.56
C PHE A 56 0.23 -15.33 17.80
N ILE A 57 -0.56 -15.86 16.89
CA ILE A 57 -2.00 -15.93 17.02
C ILE A 57 -2.37 -17.41 16.89
N SER A 58 -3.12 -17.92 17.88
CA SER A 58 -3.70 -19.26 17.78
C SER A 58 -4.55 -19.38 16.50
N PRO A 59 -4.57 -20.50 15.74
CA PRO A 59 -5.24 -20.57 14.42
C PRO A 59 -6.74 -20.23 14.40
N ARG A 60 -7.40 -20.25 15.56
CA ARG A 60 -8.82 -19.91 15.73
C ARG A 60 -9.05 -18.45 16.12
N VAL A 61 -7.97 -17.69 16.33
CA VAL A 61 -8.00 -16.31 16.73
C VAL A 61 -7.81 -15.43 15.49
N HIS A 62 -8.64 -14.42 15.35
CA HIS A 62 -8.59 -13.45 14.28
C HIS A 62 -8.61 -12.05 14.86
N VAL A 63 -7.89 -11.12 14.22
CA VAL A 63 -7.79 -9.73 14.69
C VAL A 63 -8.26 -8.80 13.59
N SER A 64 -9.20 -7.92 13.91
CA SER A 64 -9.54 -6.77 13.05
C SER A 64 -9.05 -5.49 13.70
N SER A 65 -8.49 -4.58 12.92
CA SER A 65 -7.93 -3.32 13.40
C SER A 65 -8.74 -2.12 12.91
N THR A 66 -8.83 -1.10 13.75
CA THR A 66 -9.33 0.23 13.36
C THR A 66 -8.41 1.28 13.94
N GLU A 67 -7.95 2.18 13.08
CA GLU A 67 -6.95 3.19 13.41
C GLU A 67 -7.50 4.59 13.11
N ARG A 68 -7.36 5.48 14.10
CA ARG A 68 -7.53 6.92 13.88
C ARG A 68 -6.17 7.58 14.08
N VAL A 69 -5.53 7.97 13.00
CA VAL A 69 -4.25 8.69 13.00
C VAL A 69 -4.56 10.17 13.15
N MET A 70 -4.15 10.77 14.26
CA MET A 70 -4.35 12.17 14.59
C MET A 70 -3.02 12.90 14.44
N VAL A 71 -2.98 13.85 13.50
CA VAL A 71 -1.80 14.63 13.17
C VAL A 71 -2.01 16.05 13.66
N GLY A 72 -1.28 16.44 14.70
CA GLY A 72 -1.14 17.84 15.10
C GLY A 72 -0.25 18.55 14.09
N VAL A 73 -0.78 19.59 13.46
CA VAL A 73 -0.10 20.36 12.42
C VAL A 73 0.37 21.68 13.01
N GLY A 74 1.68 21.94 12.90
CA GLY A 74 2.29 23.18 13.36
C GLY A 74 1.94 24.39 12.47
N PRO A 75 2.37 25.60 12.85
CA PRO A 75 2.10 26.83 12.10
C PRO A 75 2.70 26.85 10.68
N ASP A 76 3.70 26.02 10.41
CA ASP A 76 4.35 25.84 9.10
C ASP A 76 3.69 24.74 8.23
N ALA A 77 2.52 24.24 8.66
CA ALA A 77 1.81 23.13 8.06
C ALA A 77 2.54 21.77 8.11
N ARG A 78 3.59 21.62 8.94
CA ARG A 78 4.28 20.34 9.14
C ARG A 78 3.69 19.56 10.30
N PRO A 79 3.75 18.21 10.27
CA PRO A 79 3.40 17.38 11.42
C PRO A 79 4.29 17.70 12.63
N ALA A 80 3.68 18.18 13.71
CA ALA A 80 4.33 18.45 15.00
C ALA A 80 4.06 17.35 16.03
N GLN A 81 2.90 16.69 15.94
CA GLN A 81 2.52 15.56 16.78
C GLN A 81 1.82 14.50 15.92
N ILE A 82 2.09 13.21 16.18
CA ILE A 82 1.36 12.12 15.56
C ILE A 82 0.95 11.15 16.67
N ARG A 83 -0.37 10.96 16.83
CA ARG A 83 -0.97 9.99 17.74
C ARG A 83 -1.83 9.03 16.95
N VAL A 84 -1.79 7.75 17.24
CA VAL A 84 -2.66 6.74 16.65
C VAL A 84 -3.52 6.15 17.74
N ARG A 85 -4.83 6.33 17.63
CA ARG A 85 -5.77 5.54 18.43
C ARG A 85 -6.01 4.23 17.70
N GLN A 86 -5.39 3.16 18.18
CA GLN A 86 -5.58 1.83 17.64
C GLN A 86 -6.60 1.07 18.47
N ARG A 87 -7.51 0.37 17.80
CA ARG A 87 -8.46 -0.55 18.41
C ARG A 87 -8.43 -1.88 17.67
N LEU A 88 -8.04 -2.93 18.39
CA LEU A 88 -8.03 -4.30 17.91
C LEU A 88 -9.21 -5.04 18.50
N LEU A 89 -9.98 -5.72 17.66
CA LEU A 89 -10.99 -6.68 18.08
C LEU A 89 -10.46 -8.08 17.81
N VAL A 90 -10.06 -8.76 18.88
CA VAL A 90 -9.64 -10.15 18.87
C VAL A 90 -10.89 -11.01 18.98
N ARG A 91 -11.07 -11.94 18.05
CA ARG A 91 -12.16 -12.93 18.03
C ARG A 91 -11.58 -14.32 18.06
N GLY A 92 -12.31 -15.27 18.63
CA GLY A 92 -11.83 -16.63 18.82
C GLY A 92 -11.23 -16.85 20.20
N LYS A 93 -11.25 -18.12 20.64
CA LYS A 93 -10.72 -18.54 21.94
C LYS A 93 -9.27 -19.00 21.76
N GLY A 94 -8.38 -18.48 22.58
CA GLY A 94 -6.97 -18.88 22.57
C GLY A 94 -6.03 -17.76 23.00
N ASP A 95 -4.76 -18.12 23.09
CA ASP A 95 -3.69 -17.18 23.38
C ASP A 95 -3.35 -16.33 22.16
N TYR A 96 -2.94 -15.09 22.43
CA TYR A 96 -2.44 -14.16 21.45
C TYR A 96 -1.18 -13.45 21.98
N GLN A 97 -0.25 -13.18 21.08
CA GLN A 97 0.88 -12.29 21.27
C GLN A 97 1.09 -11.49 19.98
N LEU A 98 0.86 -10.18 20.05
CA LEU A 98 0.94 -9.26 18.93
C LEU A 98 2.05 -8.26 19.20
N ALA A 99 3.03 -8.16 18.30
CA ALA A 99 4.04 -7.12 18.31
C ALA A 99 3.87 -6.22 17.08
N ILE A 100 3.44 -4.98 17.32
CA ILE A 100 3.13 -3.99 16.29
C ILE A 100 4.27 -2.98 16.25
N GLY A 101 5.05 -3.01 15.18
CA GLY A 101 6.21 -2.14 15.00
C GLY A 101 5.84 -0.71 14.62
N GLY A 102 6.70 0.24 15.00
CA GLY A 102 6.64 1.63 14.56
C GLY A 102 7.59 2.53 15.36
N PRO A 103 7.83 3.78 14.94
CA PRO A 103 8.65 4.73 15.69
C PRO A 103 7.87 5.29 16.88
N ILE A 104 7.55 4.42 17.83
CA ILE A 104 6.71 4.70 18.99
C ILE A 104 7.54 5.35 20.08
N ASP A 105 7.03 6.45 20.63
CA ASP A 105 7.58 7.11 21.82
C ASP A 105 6.91 6.60 23.09
N ASP A 106 5.58 6.47 23.06
CA ASP A 106 4.79 6.05 24.22
C ASP A 106 3.49 5.36 23.76
N ALA A 107 2.89 4.57 24.64
CA ALA A 107 1.62 3.91 24.41
C ALA A 107 0.81 3.79 25.71
N LEU A 108 -0.37 4.41 25.72
CA LEU A 108 -1.28 4.38 26.86
C LEU A 108 -2.53 3.55 26.52
N PRO A 109 -3.15 2.85 27.50
CA PRO A 109 -4.47 2.25 27.29
C PRO A 109 -5.48 3.29 26.82
N ALA A 110 -6.21 3.00 25.73
CA ALA A 110 -7.29 3.85 25.27
C ALA A 110 -8.64 3.42 25.90
N PRO A 111 -9.65 4.31 25.91
CA PRO A 111 -10.97 3.99 26.45
C PRO A 111 -11.56 2.68 25.90
N GLY A 112 -12.03 1.83 26.83
CA GLY A 112 -12.64 0.54 26.50
C GLY A 112 -11.64 -0.56 26.14
N SER A 113 -10.34 -0.38 26.38
CA SER A 113 -9.37 -1.48 26.33
C SER A 113 -9.60 -2.47 27.47
N GLN A 114 -9.50 -3.77 27.17
CA GLN A 114 -9.60 -4.86 28.16
C GLN A 114 -8.22 -5.40 28.55
N SER A 115 -7.14 -4.73 28.15
CA SER A 115 -5.76 -5.03 28.54
C SER A 115 -4.92 -3.76 28.48
N THR A 116 -3.81 -3.75 29.21
CA THR A 116 -2.81 -2.70 29.14
C THR A 116 -1.82 -3.03 28.03
N PRO A 117 -1.50 -2.08 27.12
CA PRO A 117 -0.45 -2.30 26.14
C PRO A 117 0.91 -2.37 26.83
N GLY A 118 1.78 -3.26 26.36
CA GLY A 118 3.20 -3.22 26.66
C GLY A 118 3.92 -2.30 25.67
N LEU A 119 5.01 -1.69 26.11
CA LEU A 119 5.90 -0.91 25.26
C LEU A 119 7.29 -1.57 25.25
N ARG A 120 7.85 -1.76 24.05
CA ARG A 120 9.27 -2.03 23.83
C ARG A 120 9.81 -1.03 22.83
N THR A 121 11.13 -0.93 22.70
CA THR A 121 11.78 -0.07 21.71
C THR A 121 11.16 -0.28 20.33
N ASP A 122 10.48 0.74 19.83
CA ASP A 122 9.78 0.76 18.54
C ASP A 122 8.68 -0.31 18.35
N GLN A 123 8.07 -0.79 19.45
CA GLN A 123 7.00 -1.79 19.41
C GLN A 123 5.91 -1.58 20.46
N LEU A 124 4.66 -1.70 20.02
CA LEU A 124 3.49 -1.91 20.87
C LEU A 124 3.27 -3.42 21.03
N LEU A 125 3.14 -3.88 22.27
CA LEU A 125 2.94 -5.29 22.59
C LEU A 125 1.56 -5.55 23.20
N TRP A 126 0.94 -6.62 22.74
CA TRP A 126 -0.25 -7.20 23.36
C TRP A 126 0.01 -8.67 23.61
N ALA A 127 -0.25 -9.14 24.83
CA ALA A 127 -0.17 -10.57 25.14
C ALA A 127 -1.30 -10.97 26.08
N GLY A 128 -1.76 -12.22 25.96
CA GLY A 128 -2.69 -12.83 26.90
C GLY A 128 -3.67 -13.78 26.23
N PHE A 129 -4.77 -14.06 26.93
CA PHE A 129 -5.81 -14.97 26.47
C PHE A 129 -7.08 -14.22 26.03
N SER A 130 -7.69 -14.66 24.93
CA SER A 130 -9.02 -14.25 24.48
C SER A 130 -10.06 -15.33 24.86
N PRO A 131 -11.12 -14.99 25.62
CA PRO A 131 -12.18 -15.94 25.96
C PRO A 131 -13.20 -16.16 24.82
N GLY A 132 -12.88 -15.74 23.60
CA GLY A 132 -13.77 -15.78 22.43
C GLY A 132 -13.96 -14.40 21.79
N ARG A 133 -13.88 -13.34 22.59
CA ARG A 133 -13.89 -11.94 22.13
C ARG A 133 -13.11 -11.07 23.11
N LYS A 134 -12.21 -10.24 22.61
CA LYS A 134 -11.47 -9.26 23.40
C LYS A 134 -11.23 -7.97 22.61
N VAL A 135 -11.29 -6.85 23.30
CA VAL A 135 -11.01 -5.53 22.76
C VAL A 135 -9.71 -5.04 23.37
N LEU A 136 -8.75 -4.71 22.51
CA LEU A 136 -7.47 -4.10 22.89
C LEU A 136 -7.46 -2.70 22.28
N ALA A 137 -7.15 -1.68 23.06
CA ALA A 137 -7.10 -0.32 22.54
C ALA A 137 -5.97 0.48 23.18
N ALA A 138 -5.23 1.22 22.35
CA ALA A 138 -4.14 2.08 22.81
C ALA A 138 -4.15 3.42 22.09
N ASP A 139 -3.78 4.47 22.81
CA ASP A 139 -3.34 5.74 22.25
C ASP A 139 -1.82 5.69 22.14
N VAL A 140 -1.33 5.52 20.91
CA VAL A 140 0.08 5.34 20.57
C VAL A 140 0.66 6.67 20.10
N PHE A 141 1.70 7.16 20.76
CA PHE A 141 2.40 8.39 20.42
C PHE A 141 3.62 8.06 19.58
N LEU A 142 3.79 8.73 18.44
CA LEU A 142 4.85 8.45 17.48
C LEU A 142 5.81 9.62 17.33
N ARG A 143 7.08 9.31 17.06
CA ARG A 143 8.12 10.28 16.69
C ARG A 143 7.72 10.97 15.39
N PRO A 144 7.37 12.28 15.39
CA PRO A 144 6.81 12.93 14.21
C PRO A 144 7.74 12.88 13.00
N ARG A 145 9.04 13.10 13.18
CA ARG A 145 10.02 13.08 12.07
C ARG A 145 10.13 11.71 11.39
N ALA A 146 10.01 10.62 12.16
CA ALA A 146 10.11 9.27 11.62
C ALA A 146 8.79 8.79 11.00
N ALA A 147 7.66 9.19 11.59
CA ALA A 147 6.32 8.76 11.16
C ALA A 147 5.72 9.62 10.03
N ALA A 148 6.06 10.91 9.95
CA ALA A 148 5.50 11.84 8.96
C ALA A 148 5.64 11.40 7.49
N PRO A 149 6.77 10.81 7.04
CA PRO A 149 6.92 10.30 5.66
C PRO A 149 5.82 9.33 5.25
N TYR A 150 5.23 8.59 6.20
CA TYR A 150 4.21 7.57 5.97
C TYR A 150 2.78 8.14 5.88
N LEU A 151 2.58 9.43 6.20
CA LEU A 151 1.25 10.03 6.13
C LEU A 151 0.78 10.21 4.67
N PRO A 152 -0.50 9.94 4.36
CA PRO A 152 -1.01 9.94 2.98
C PRO A 152 -1.25 11.34 2.41
N VAL A 153 -1.32 12.37 3.26
CA VAL A 153 -1.54 13.76 2.86
C VAL A 153 -0.38 14.65 3.32
N ARG A 154 0.03 15.55 2.42
CA ARG A 154 0.91 16.69 2.72
C ARG A 154 0.10 17.98 2.68
N LEU A 155 0.33 18.82 3.66
CA LEU A 155 -0.26 20.16 3.75
C LEU A 155 0.84 21.18 3.53
N ARG A 156 0.48 22.29 2.87
CA ARG A 156 1.31 23.49 2.81
C ARG A 156 0.39 24.68 2.99
N LEU A 157 0.75 25.58 3.89
CA LEU A 157 0.01 26.79 4.16
C LEU A 157 0.88 27.98 3.74
N GLN A 158 0.34 28.83 2.88
CA GLN A 158 0.99 30.06 2.43
C GLN A 158 0.12 31.24 2.80
N ARG A 159 0.76 32.33 3.21
CA ARG A 159 0.07 33.55 3.57
C ARG A 159 0.68 34.72 2.79
N GLU A 160 -0.18 35.47 2.12
CA GLU A 160 0.14 36.61 1.27
C GLU A 160 -0.80 37.75 1.67
N GLY A 161 -0.36 38.65 2.55
CA GLY A 161 -1.21 39.69 3.11
C GLY A 161 -2.38 39.13 3.94
N ASP A 162 -3.61 39.43 3.50
CA ASP A 162 -4.85 38.92 4.09
C ASP A 162 -5.27 37.56 3.52
N ARG A 163 -4.64 37.10 2.44
CA ARG A 163 -4.94 35.83 1.78
C ARG A 163 -4.16 34.68 2.41
N THR A 164 -4.87 33.61 2.72
CA THR A 164 -4.30 32.32 3.14
C THR A 164 -4.65 31.26 2.11
N VAL A 165 -3.63 30.56 1.60
CA VAL A 165 -3.76 29.46 0.65
C VAL A 165 -3.31 28.17 1.31
N LEU A 166 -4.25 27.24 1.51
CA LEU A 166 -3.98 25.87 1.92
C LEU A 166 -3.85 24.99 0.68
N THR A 167 -2.69 24.37 0.50
CA THR A 167 -2.48 23.31 -0.49
C THR A 167 -2.59 21.95 0.20
N VAL A 168 -3.43 21.09 -0.36
CA VAL A 168 -3.59 19.70 0.07
C VAL A 168 -3.09 18.79 -1.04
N LYS A 169 -2.11 17.93 -0.75
CA LYS A 169 -1.51 17.01 -1.73
C LYS A 169 -1.57 15.56 -1.26
N ASN A 170 -1.99 14.67 -2.15
CA ASN A 170 -1.89 13.23 -1.98
C ASN A 170 -0.42 12.79 -2.13
N ALA A 171 0.10 12.19 -1.07
CA ALA A 171 1.49 11.77 -0.91
C ALA A 171 1.72 10.28 -1.20
N THR A 172 0.68 9.56 -1.60
CA THR A 172 0.70 8.09 -1.80
C THR A 172 1.21 7.69 -3.20
N ALA A 173 1.52 8.68 -4.03
CA ALA A 173 1.99 8.49 -5.39
C ALA A 173 3.39 7.85 -5.40
N PHE A 174 3.53 6.70 -6.06
CA PHE A 174 4.83 6.09 -6.29
C PHE A 174 4.88 5.32 -7.60
N ALA A 175 6.05 5.36 -8.24
CA ALA A 175 6.28 4.81 -9.57
C ALA A 175 6.61 3.32 -9.49
N GLN A 176 5.85 2.50 -10.22
CA GLN A 176 6.00 1.05 -10.19
C GLN A 176 6.17 0.48 -11.60
N PRO A 177 7.06 -0.52 -11.81
CA PRO A 177 7.09 -1.25 -13.07
C PRO A 177 5.75 -1.98 -13.30
N ILE A 178 5.29 -1.96 -14.55
CA ILE A 178 4.09 -2.70 -14.97
C ILE A 178 4.48 -3.65 -16.10
N TYR A 179 3.88 -4.85 -16.07
CA TYR A 179 4.02 -5.83 -17.13
C TYR A 179 3.05 -5.56 -18.28
N THR A 180 3.49 -5.87 -19.49
CA THR A 180 2.68 -5.87 -20.70
C THR A 180 2.91 -7.16 -21.49
N GLY A 181 2.00 -7.44 -22.40
CA GLY A 181 2.07 -8.61 -23.29
C GLY A 181 0.71 -8.87 -23.94
N THR A 182 0.66 -9.94 -24.73
CA THR A 182 -0.57 -10.32 -25.42
C THR A 182 -1.47 -11.13 -24.48
N ALA A 183 -2.72 -10.73 -24.31
CA ALA A 183 -3.72 -11.44 -23.53
C ALA A 183 -5.08 -11.41 -24.25
N ARG A 184 -6.02 -12.25 -23.84
CA ARG A 184 -7.36 -12.32 -24.47
C ARG A 184 -8.25 -11.19 -23.95
N LEU A 185 -8.82 -10.38 -24.84
CA LEU A 185 -9.71 -9.27 -24.48
C LEU A 185 -10.89 -9.69 -23.57
N PRO A 186 -11.61 -10.81 -23.83
CA PRO A 186 -12.71 -11.23 -22.94
C PRO A 186 -12.24 -11.56 -21.51
N GLU A 187 -11.03 -12.11 -21.36
CA GLU A 187 -10.45 -12.41 -20.05
C GLU A 187 -10.10 -11.12 -19.30
N LEU A 188 -9.43 -10.17 -19.96
CA LEU A 188 -9.10 -8.87 -19.38
C LEU A 188 -10.36 -8.09 -18.97
N ALA A 189 -11.40 -8.15 -19.80
CA ALA A 189 -12.68 -7.51 -19.50
C ALA A 189 -13.34 -8.08 -18.23
N ARG A 190 -13.38 -9.41 -18.10
CA ARG A 190 -13.90 -10.09 -16.90
C ARG A 190 -13.12 -9.69 -15.64
N LEU A 191 -11.78 -9.67 -15.73
CA LEU A 191 -10.90 -9.28 -14.61
C LEU A 191 -11.10 -7.81 -14.20
N LEU A 192 -11.30 -6.91 -15.15
CA LEU A 192 -11.65 -5.51 -14.88
C LEU A 192 -13.03 -5.38 -14.22
N ASP A 193 -14.03 -6.14 -14.67
CA ASP A 193 -15.36 -6.16 -14.04
C ASP A 193 -15.33 -6.72 -12.62
N GLU A 194 -14.54 -7.76 -12.37
CA GLU A 194 -14.28 -8.31 -11.02
C GLU A 194 -13.61 -7.29 -10.11
N THR A 195 -12.55 -6.65 -10.61
CA THR A 195 -11.81 -5.60 -9.90
C THR A 195 -12.74 -4.42 -9.58
N ARG A 196 -13.63 -4.04 -10.51
CA ARG A 196 -14.64 -3.01 -10.27
C ARG A 196 -15.64 -3.39 -9.19
N ARG A 197 -16.16 -4.62 -9.21
CA ARG A 197 -17.08 -5.12 -8.16
C ARG A 197 -16.41 -5.11 -6.78
N ALA A 198 -15.17 -5.60 -6.70
CA ALA A 198 -14.41 -5.59 -5.45
C ALA A 198 -14.18 -4.17 -4.91
N SER A 199 -13.76 -3.24 -5.79
CA SER A 199 -13.59 -1.83 -5.46
C SER A 199 -14.87 -1.20 -4.90
N LEU A 200 -16.00 -1.38 -5.59
CA LEU A 200 -17.29 -0.80 -5.18
C LEU A 200 -17.82 -1.41 -3.87
N ALA A 201 -17.52 -2.68 -3.61
CA ALA A 201 -17.87 -3.35 -2.38
C ALA A 201 -16.95 -2.98 -1.20
N GLY A 202 -15.84 -2.28 -1.45
CA GLY A 202 -14.85 -1.94 -0.43
C GLY A 202 -14.17 -3.19 0.16
N VAL A 203 -14.00 -4.23 -0.65
CA VAL A 203 -13.32 -5.47 -0.23
C VAL A 203 -11.90 -5.51 -0.77
N ARG A 204 -10.99 -6.05 0.04
CA ARG A 204 -9.60 -6.29 -0.36
C ARG A 204 -9.58 -7.18 -1.61
N LEU A 205 -8.69 -6.87 -2.56
CA LEU A 205 -8.52 -7.69 -3.75
C LEU A 205 -8.02 -9.08 -3.36
N THR A 206 -8.50 -10.11 -4.05
CA THR A 206 -7.88 -11.43 -3.99
C THR A 206 -6.75 -11.52 -5.02
N GLY A 207 -5.79 -12.41 -4.76
CA GLY A 207 -4.81 -12.82 -5.77
C GLY A 207 -5.53 -13.33 -7.02
N ALA A 208 -5.09 -12.87 -8.19
CA ALA A 208 -5.67 -13.25 -9.47
C ALA A 208 -4.55 -13.44 -10.49
N PHE A 209 -4.82 -14.25 -11.50
CA PHE A 209 -3.88 -14.55 -12.57
C PHE A 209 -4.49 -14.13 -13.91
N ALA A 210 -3.64 -13.65 -14.81
CA ALA A 210 -3.99 -13.45 -16.21
C ALA A 210 -3.10 -14.32 -17.08
N ASN A 211 -3.69 -14.89 -18.14
CA ASN A 211 -2.96 -15.66 -19.14
C ASN A 211 -2.39 -14.74 -20.21
N PHE A 212 -1.07 -14.71 -20.31
CA PHE A 212 -0.33 -14.04 -21.37
C PHE A 212 0.15 -15.06 -22.41
N TYR A 213 0.13 -14.67 -23.68
CA TYR A 213 0.52 -15.51 -24.80
C TYR A 213 1.76 -14.90 -25.44
N GLY A 214 2.87 -15.65 -25.43
CA GLY A 214 4.17 -15.15 -25.88
C GLY A 214 4.93 -14.40 -24.77
N ALA A 215 5.82 -13.49 -25.17
CA ALA A 215 6.71 -12.79 -24.24
C ALA A 215 5.96 -11.80 -23.35
N VAL A 216 6.20 -11.89 -22.04
CA VAL A 216 5.80 -10.88 -21.05
C VAL A 216 6.95 -9.90 -20.87
N LEU A 217 6.69 -8.63 -21.12
CA LEU A 217 7.69 -7.57 -21.05
C LEU A 217 7.40 -6.66 -19.87
N THR A 218 8.45 -6.23 -19.18
CA THR A 218 8.36 -5.13 -18.22
C THR A 218 8.49 -3.82 -18.99
N LEU A 219 7.56 -2.90 -18.78
CA LEU A 219 7.65 -1.59 -19.39
C LEU A 219 8.78 -0.77 -18.76
N ASN A 220 9.58 -0.14 -19.61
CA ASN A 220 10.66 0.75 -19.16
C ASN A 220 10.11 2.01 -18.46
N HIS A 221 8.88 2.43 -18.79
CA HIS A 221 8.20 3.50 -18.07
C HIS A 221 7.55 2.95 -16.80
N ARG A 222 7.73 3.65 -15.68
CA ARG A 222 7.13 3.31 -14.39
C ARG A 222 5.97 4.28 -14.12
N PRO A 223 4.72 3.91 -14.43
CA PRO A 223 3.59 4.79 -14.17
C PRO A 223 3.49 5.09 -12.67
N THR A 224 3.15 6.34 -12.36
CA THR A 224 2.90 6.80 -11.01
C THR A 224 1.54 6.32 -10.54
N ILE A 225 1.51 5.47 -9.53
CA ILE A 225 0.29 4.94 -8.92
C ILE A 225 0.08 5.60 -7.56
N ALA A 226 -1.10 6.16 -7.35
CA ALA A 226 -1.54 6.73 -6.08
C ALA A 226 -2.77 5.99 -5.55
N ALA A 227 -2.87 5.87 -4.23
CA ALA A 227 -4.11 5.51 -3.56
C ALA A 227 -5.12 6.66 -3.76
N PRO A 228 -6.35 6.41 -4.22
CA PRO A 228 -7.39 7.42 -4.15
C PRO A 228 -7.68 7.76 -2.69
N LEU A 229 -7.73 9.04 -2.37
CA LEU A 229 -8.06 9.52 -1.04
C LEU A 229 -9.29 10.41 -1.10
N ARG A 230 -10.27 10.16 -0.23
CA ARG A 230 -11.30 11.13 0.08
C ARG A 230 -10.76 12.08 1.13
N VAL A 231 -10.74 13.36 0.82
CA VAL A 231 -10.29 14.41 1.72
C VAL A 231 -11.43 15.40 1.95
N ARG A 232 -11.83 15.54 3.20
CA ARG A 232 -12.88 16.47 3.64
C ARG A 232 -12.36 17.33 4.78
N GLY A 233 -12.80 18.57 4.88
CA GLY A 233 -12.34 19.44 5.94
C GLY A 233 -12.78 20.87 5.77
N GLN A 234 -12.15 21.73 6.56
CA GLN A 234 -12.38 23.16 6.57
C GLN A 234 -11.09 23.93 6.88
N LEU A 235 -11.00 25.13 6.31
CA LEU A 235 -10.05 26.17 6.66
C LEU A 235 -10.80 27.30 7.34
N THR A 236 -10.40 27.65 8.56
CA THR A 236 -11.03 28.70 9.37
C THR A 236 -10.03 29.83 9.64
N LEU A 237 -10.47 31.07 9.46
CA LEU A 237 -9.76 32.28 9.90
C LEU A 237 -10.63 32.99 10.96
N PRO A 238 -10.02 33.66 11.96
CA PRO A 238 -10.77 34.44 12.94
C PRO A 238 -11.71 35.47 12.28
N GLY A 239 -12.96 35.52 12.76
CA GLY A 239 -13.98 36.45 12.25
C GLY A 239 -14.49 36.15 10.84
N GLN A 240 -14.16 34.98 10.27
CA GLN A 240 -14.56 34.59 8.91
C GLN A 240 -15.39 33.31 8.93
N THR A 241 -16.27 33.18 7.94
CA THR A 241 -17.01 31.92 7.72
C THR A 241 -16.02 30.83 7.28
N PRO A 242 -16.05 29.62 7.89
CA PRO A 242 -15.17 28.52 7.49
C PRO A 242 -15.34 28.14 6.01
N VAL A 243 -14.22 27.94 5.32
CA VAL A 243 -14.21 27.44 3.93
C VAL A 243 -14.15 25.92 3.96
N THR A 244 -15.27 25.26 3.67
CA THR A 244 -15.38 23.80 3.67
C THR A 244 -15.03 23.18 2.31
N PHE A 245 -14.48 21.97 2.32
CA PHE A 245 -14.16 21.21 1.11
C PHE A 245 -14.40 19.70 1.28
N ASP A 246 -14.75 19.02 0.19
CA ASP A 246 -14.82 17.56 0.06
C ASP A 246 -14.40 17.17 -1.36
N ARG A 247 -13.29 16.45 -1.49
CA ARG A 247 -12.66 16.12 -2.78
C ARG A 247 -12.08 14.71 -2.75
N ILE A 248 -12.08 14.05 -3.91
CA ILE A 248 -11.29 12.85 -4.15
C ILE A 248 -10.00 13.24 -4.85
N LEU A 249 -8.86 12.90 -4.25
CA LEU A 249 -7.52 13.04 -4.83
C LEU A 249 -7.08 11.69 -5.41
N GLY A 250 -6.83 11.62 -6.72
CA GLY A 250 -6.53 10.37 -7.42
C GLY A 250 -7.74 9.79 -8.16
N ASP A 251 -7.69 8.50 -8.53
CA ASP A 251 -8.72 7.85 -9.36
C ASP A 251 -8.99 8.62 -10.69
N GLY A 252 -7.91 9.03 -11.36
CA GLY A 252 -7.97 9.84 -12.59
C GLY A 252 -8.34 11.32 -12.36
N ARG A 253 -8.35 11.79 -11.10
CA ARG A 253 -8.45 13.21 -10.74
C ARG A 253 -7.08 13.77 -10.31
N PRO A 254 -6.92 15.10 -10.25
CA PRO A 254 -5.70 15.71 -9.71
C PRO A 254 -5.31 15.17 -8.33
N LEU A 255 -4.01 15.13 -8.06
CA LEU A 255 -3.45 14.70 -6.77
C LEU A 255 -3.29 15.84 -5.76
N SER A 256 -3.70 17.06 -6.12
CA SER A 256 -3.68 18.22 -5.22
C SER A 256 -4.81 19.19 -5.53
N PHE A 257 -5.20 19.98 -4.54
CA PHE A 257 -6.05 21.15 -4.70
C PHE A 257 -5.61 22.26 -3.73
N HIS A 258 -6.12 23.47 -3.98
CA HIS A 258 -5.91 24.63 -3.13
C HIS A 258 -7.25 25.11 -2.56
N VAL A 259 -7.21 25.61 -1.34
CA VAL A 259 -8.33 26.26 -0.65
C VAL A 259 -7.86 27.63 -0.23
N GLU A 260 -8.67 28.64 -0.50
CA GLU A 260 -8.33 30.02 -0.20
C GLU A 260 -9.30 30.59 0.82
N ALA A 261 -8.77 31.34 1.77
CA ALA A 261 -9.54 32.14 2.70
C ALA A 261 -8.90 33.52 2.84
N ARG A 262 -9.70 34.56 3.08
CA ARG A 262 -9.24 35.93 3.30
C ARG A 262 -9.61 36.36 4.71
N GLY A 263 -8.69 37.03 5.40
CA GLY A 263 -8.90 37.53 6.75
C GLY A 263 -7.62 37.57 7.58
N ALA A 264 -7.64 38.35 8.66
CA ALA A 264 -6.54 38.47 9.62
C ALA A 264 -6.48 37.26 10.57
N GLY A 265 -5.35 37.10 11.26
CA GLY A 265 -5.17 36.09 12.31
C GLY A 265 -4.58 34.76 11.83
N LYS A 266 -4.39 33.84 12.80
CA LYS A 266 -3.80 32.53 12.55
C LYS A 266 -4.83 31.58 11.94
N PRO A 267 -4.57 30.99 10.76
CA PRO A 267 -5.46 30.00 10.18
C PRO A 267 -5.50 28.72 11.01
N HIS A 268 -6.69 28.14 11.12
CA HIS A 268 -6.91 26.82 11.70
C HIS A 268 -7.40 25.88 10.61
N VAL A 269 -6.70 24.76 10.44
CA VAL A 269 -7.05 23.71 9.49
C VAL A 269 -7.55 22.51 10.27
N ARG A 270 -8.71 21.98 9.86
CA ARG A 270 -9.20 20.67 10.29
C ARG A 270 -9.58 19.87 9.07
N LEU A 271 -8.95 18.72 8.86
CA LEU A 271 -9.28 17.84 7.75
C LEU A 271 -9.21 16.37 8.16
N GLU A 272 -9.91 15.55 7.39
CA GLU A 272 -9.89 14.10 7.49
C GLU A 272 -9.63 13.52 6.09
N ALA A 273 -8.72 12.56 6.02
CA ALA A 273 -8.41 11.80 4.83
C ALA A 273 -8.62 10.31 5.09
N SER A 274 -9.21 9.61 4.14
CA SER A 274 -9.35 8.15 4.16
C SER A 274 -9.11 7.59 2.76
N PRO A 275 -8.65 6.34 2.63
CA PRO A 275 -8.69 5.63 1.36
C PRO A 275 -10.09 5.67 0.74
N ALA A 276 -10.16 5.74 -0.58
CA ALA A 276 -11.39 5.77 -1.35
C ALA A 276 -11.36 4.67 -2.43
N PRO A 277 -12.53 4.13 -2.81
CA PRO A 277 -12.60 3.14 -3.88
C PRO A 277 -12.13 3.73 -5.21
N VAL A 278 -11.57 2.88 -6.07
CA VAL A 278 -11.26 3.22 -7.47
C VAL A 278 -12.54 3.06 -8.28
N VAL A 279 -13.13 4.16 -8.77
CA VAL A 279 -14.44 4.13 -9.45
C VAL A 279 -14.34 4.66 -10.87
N ARG A 280 -13.74 5.83 -11.04
CA ARG A 280 -13.63 6.52 -12.33
C ARG A 280 -12.67 5.79 -13.24
N LEU A 281 -11.51 5.35 -12.75
CA LEU A 281 -10.60 4.56 -13.56
C LEU A 281 -11.25 3.24 -13.96
N LEU A 282 -12.01 2.58 -13.08
CA LEU A 282 -12.67 1.30 -13.42
C LEU A 282 -13.97 1.44 -14.22
N ARG A 283 -14.35 2.65 -14.65
CA ARG A 283 -15.53 2.86 -15.49
C ARG A 283 -15.27 2.39 -16.94
N PRO A 284 -16.11 1.49 -17.49
CA PRO A 284 -16.05 1.11 -18.89
C PRO A 284 -16.30 2.31 -19.81
N PRO A 285 -15.66 2.36 -20.99
CA PRO A 285 -15.87 3.44 -21.96
C PRO A 285 -17.27 3.37 -22.60
N GLY A 286 -17.67 4.45 -23.28
CA GLY A 286 -18.90 4.49 -24.07
C GLY A 286 -20.20 4.30 -23.28
N GLY A 287 -20.17 4.57 -21.96
CA GLY A 287 -21.35 4.36 -21.09
C GLY A 287 -21.74 2.90 -20.90
N ALA A 288 -20.89 1.94 -21.28
CA ALA A 288 -21.18 0.52 -21.06
C ALA A 288 -21.26 0.20 -19.56
N PRO A 289 -22.21 -0.65 -19.13
CA PRO A 289 -22.34 -1.03 -17.73
C PRO A 289 -21.17 -1.92 -17.26
N THR A 290 -20.58 -2.70 -18.17
CA THR A 290 -19.46 -3.62 -17.90
C THR A 290 -18.38 -3.52 -18.97
N TRP A 291 -17.15 -3.91 -18.62
CA TRP A 291 -16.03 -4.01 -19.55
C TRP A 291 -16.28 -5.08 -20.61
N ALA A 292 -16.92 -6.19 -20.25
CA ALA A 292 -17.30 -7.23 -21.21
C ALA A 292 -18.23 -6.69 -22.31
N GLN A 293 -19.14 -5.78 -21.98
CA GLN A 293 -19.99 -5.12 -22.97
C GLN A 293 -19.22 -4.04 -23.75
N ALA A 294 -18.29 -3.32 -23.12
CA ALA A 294 -17.47 -2.32 -23.79
C ALA A 294 -16.62 -2.91 -24.93
N VAL A 295 -15.97 -4.06 -24.70
CA VAL A 295 -15.18 -4.77 -25.72
C VAL A 295 -16.01 -5.20 -26.94
N LYS A 296 -17.30 -5.50 -26.74
CA LYS A 296 -18.21 -5.86 -27.85
C LYS A 296 -18.63 -4.65 -28.68
N ARG A 297 -18.73 -3.47 -28.05
CA ARG A 297 -19.25 -2.23 -28.68
C ARG A 297 -18.15 -1.43 -29.38
N HIS A 298 -16.93 -1.51 -28.88
CA HIS A 298 -15.82 -0.69 -29.36
C HIS A 298 -14.56 -1.55 -29.48
N PRO A 299 -13.76 -1.36 -30.55
CA PRO A 299 -12.44 -1.97 -30.63
C PRO A 299 -11.57 -1.38 -29.51
N LEU A 300 -11.11 -2.22 -28.60
CA LEU A 300 -10.19 -1.86 -27.52
C LEU A 300 -8.86 -2.56 -27.72
N SER A 301 -7.76 -1.83 -27.53
CA SER A 301 -6.42 -2.39 -27.59
C SER A 301 -6.17 -3.33 -26.41
N VAL A 302 -5.56 -4.49 -26.69
CA VAL A 302 -5.10 -5.42 -25.64
C VAL A 302 -4.12 -4.73 -24.71
N ALA A 303 -3.17 -3.95 -25.25
CA ALA A 303 -2.18 -3.24 -24.46
C ALA A 303 -2.82 -2.23 -23.50
N ASP A 304 -3.83 -1.48 -23.97
CA ASP A 304 -4.55 -0.52 -23.13
C ASP A 304 -5.33 -1.22 -22.03
N MET A 305 -5.96 -2.36 -22.32
CA MET A 305 -6.70 -3.13 -21.33
C MET A 305 -5.80 -3.77 -20.27
N VAL A 306 -4.63 -4.30 -20.67
CA VAL A 306 -3.62 -4.79 -19.72
C VAL A 306 -3.16 -3.65 -18.83
N MET A 307 -2.82 -2.49 -19.41
CA MET A 307 -2.38 -1.32 -18.66
C MET A 307 -3.45 -0.83 -17.69
N LYS A 308 -4.69 -0.78 -18.14
CA LYS A 308 -5.84 -0.43 -17.32
C LYS A 308 -6.00 -1.37 -16.13
N LEU A 309 -5.94 -2.68 -16.37
CA LEU A 309 -6.08 -3.70 -15.33
C LEU A 309 -4.97 -3.58 -14.28
N MET A 310 -3.72 -3.45 -14.72
CA MET A 310 -2.58 -3.34 -13.82
C MET A 310 -2.63 -2.06 -12.99
N THR A 311 -2.83 -0.90 -13.63
CA THR A 311 -2.88 0.40 -12.94
C THR A 311 -4.03 0.49 -11.93
N THR A 312 -5.22 -0.01 -12.28
CA THR A 312 -6.39 0.02 -11.38
C THR A 312 -6.25 -0.94 -10.21
N ARG A 313 -5.72 -2.15 -10.42
CA ARG A 313 -5.43 -3.08 -9.34
C ARG A 313 -4.34 -2.53 -8.43
N LEU A 314 -3.27 -1.96 -8.97
CA LEU A 314 -2.22 -1.31 -8.17
C LEU A 314 -2.76 -0.13 -7.35
N ALA A 315 -3.65 0.68 -7.90
CA ALA A 315 -4.28 1.77 -7.14
C ALA A 315 -5.14 1.26 -5.97
N LEU A 316 -5.81 0.10 -6.13
CA LEU A 316 -6.55 -0.54 -5.04
C LEU A 316 -5.63 -1.16 -3.99
N VAL A 317 -4.57 -1.86 -4.41
CA VAL A 317 -3.55 -2.38 -3.49
C VAL A 317 -2.91 -1.24 -2.71
N ARG A 318 -2.65 -0.11 -3.36
CA ARG A 318 -2.21 1.14 -2.73
C ARG A 318 -3.23 1.66 -1.72
N ALA A 319 -4.51 1.71 -2.06
CA ALA A 319 -5.56 2.16 -1.14
C ALA A 319 -5.63 1.28 0.11
N ASP A 320 -5.59 -0.04 -0.08
CA ASP A 320 -5.57 -1.05 0.97
C ASP A 320 -4.31 -0.94 1.86
N GLN A 321 -3.15 -0.64 1.27
CA GLN A 321 -1.93 -0.34 2.01
C GLN A 321 -2.10 0.83 2.99
N PHE A 322 -2.91 1.85 2.65
CA PHE A 322 -3.23 2.99 3.50
C PHE A 322 -4.49 2.77 4.37
N GLU A 323 -5.07 1.57 4.40
CA GLU A 323 -6.05 1.19 5.43
C GLU A 323 -5.37 0.82 6.74
N THR A 324 -4.04 0.69 6.76
CA THR A 324 -3.24 0.35 7.94
C THR A 324 -2.05 1.31 8.06
N TYR A 325 -1.90 2.01 9.20
CA TYR A 325 -0.78 2.92 9.41
C TYR A 325 0.31 2.30 10.30
N LEU A 326 -0.09 1.72 11.44
CA LEU A 326 0.79 0.84 12.21
C LEU A 326 0.87 -0.53 11.53
N ALA A 327 1.80 -1.40 11.91
CA ALA A 327 1.85 -2.75 11.33
C ALA A 327 0.56 -3.55 11.61
N ASP A 328 0.03 -4.22 10.57
CA ASP A 328 -1.17 -5.05 10.70
C ASP A 328 -0.82 -6.35 11.45
N PRO A 329 -1.45 -6.64 12.61
CA PRO A 329 -1.21 -7.89 13.31
C PRO A 329 -1.90 -9.09 12.67
N ASP A 330 -2.81 -8.95 11.70
CA ASP A 330 -3.46 -10.10 11.04
C ASP A 330 -3.65 -9.80 9.54
N ALA A 331 -2.84 -10.44 8.69
CA ALA A 331 -2.86 -10.20 7.24
C ALA A 331 -4.21 -10.57 6.59
N ASP A 332 -4.99 -11.45 7.21
CA ASP A 332 -6.32 -11.84 6.75
C ASP A 332 -7.44 -11.03 7.45
N GLY A 333 -7.06 -10.24 8.45
CA GLY A 333 -7.91 -9.36 9.22
C GLY A 333 -8.47 -8.20 8.41
N ARG A 334 -9.60 -7.66 8.88
CA ARG A 334 -10.13 -6.39 8.35
C ARG A 334 -9.44 -5.23 9.08
N THR A 335 -8.80 -4.36 8.30
CA THR A 335 -8.16 -3.16 8.82
C THR A 335 -8.73 -1.91 8.16
N ARG A 336 -8.80 -0.82 8.92
CA ARG A 336 -9.29 0.47 8.45
C ARG A 336 -8.54 1.61 9.12
N ALA A 337 -8.16 2.62 8.35
CA ALA A 337 -7.48 3.81 8.87
C ALA A 337 -8.16 5.10 8.41
N VAL A 338 -8.21 6.06 9.33
CA VAL A 338 -8.66 7.42 9.06
C VAL A 338 -7.60 8.39 9.58
N TYR A 339 -7.20 9.34 8.74
CA TYR A 339 -6.14 10.31 9.03
C TYR A 339 -6.75 11.69 9.27
N GLY A 340 -6.83 12.11 10.53
CA GLY A 340 -7.23 13.45 10.93
C GLY A 340 -6.03 14.37 11.03
N TYR A 341 -6.14 15.58 10.51
CA TYR A 341 -5.14 16.64 10.66
C TYR A 341 -5.81 17.86 11.28
N GLU A 342 -5.17 18.43 12.29
CA GLU A 342 -5.68 19.58 13.02
C GLU A 342 -4.55 20.53 13.37
N THR A 343 -4.73 21.83 13.15
CA THR A 343 -3.75 22.83 13.58
C THR A 343 -3.70 22.87 15.11
N VAL A 344 -2.51 22.66 15.67
CA VAL A 344 -2.26 22.72 17.11
C VAL A 344 -1.33 23.87 17.44
N ALA A 345 -1.49 24.45 18.63
CA ALA A 345 -0.42 25.25 19.23
C ALA A 345 0.76 24.30 19.50
N LEU A 346 2.00 24.77 19.28
CA LEU A 346 3.19 24.03 19.70
C LEU A 346 3.21 24.01 21.24
N GLU A 347 2.56 23.03 21.86
CA GLU A 347 2.79 22.72 23.27
C GLU A 347 3.92 21.71 23.39
N GLN A 348 4.87 22.02 24.28
CA GLN A 348 5.98 21.14 24.64
C GLN A 348 5.40 19.99 25.47
N HIS A 349 5.52 18.75 25.00
CA HIS A 349 5.19 17.60 25.85
C HIS A 349 6.15 17.56 27.03
N PRO A 350 5.67 17.31 28.26
CA PRO A 350 6.55 16.97 29.36
C PRO A 350 7.21 15.63 29.01
N THR A 351 8.52 15.65 28.80
CA THR A 351 9.33 14.43 28.76
C THR A 351 9.09 13.71 30.08
N ALA A 352 8.51 12.51 30.04
CA ALA A 352 8.50 11.66 31.21
C ALA A 352 9.97 11.47 31.65
N THR A 353 10.28 11.91 32.87
CA THR A 353 11.62 11.82 33.44
C THR A 353 12.00 10.35 33.49
N ALA A 354 12.92 9.93 32.63
CA ALA A 354 13.56 8.64 32.78
C ALA A 354 14.24 8.61 34.15
N SER A 355 13.88 7.64 34.99
CA SER A 355 14.64 7.35 36.19
C SER A 355 16.08 7.01 35.78
N PRO A 356 17.11 7.48 36.52
CA PRO A 356 18.48 7.19 36.18
C PRO A 356 18.77 5.71 36.47
N ASP A 357 18.89 4.90 35.42
CA ASP A 357 19.49 3.56 35.54
C ASP A 357 20.99 3.72 35.80
N GLY A 358 21.39 3.41 37.03
CA GLY A 358 22.77 3.19 37.41
C GLY A 358 23.25 1.80 36.99
N GLY A 359 24.49 1.71 36.51
CA GLY A 359 25.22 0.45 36.26
C GLY A 359 25.91 0.47 34.90
N SER A 360 27.07 1.12 34.76
CA SER A 360 28.42 0.57 35.00
C SER A 360 28.82 -0.52 33.99
N GLY A 361 29.86 -0.19 33.21
CA GLY A 361 30.30 -0.91 32.02
C GLY A 361 30.84 -2.32 32.22
N SER A 362 30.55 -3.19 31.24
CA SER A 362 31.35 -4.37 30.91
C SER A 362 30.99 -5.06 29.57
N ASP A 363 30.16 -4.47 28.69
CA ASP A 363 29.71 -5.16 27.46
C ASP A 363 30.50 -4.84 26.18
N ALA A 364 31.40 -3.85 26.18
CA ALA A 364 32.10 -3.46 24.95
C ALA A 364 33.15 -4.48 24.46
N LEU A 365 33.68 -5.35 25.35
CA LEU A 365 34.70 -6.34 25.00
C LEU A 365 34.12 -7.65 24.45
N LEU A 366 32.89 -8.02 24.83
CA LEU A 366 32.21 -9.23 24.34
C LEU A 366 31.77 -9.11 22.86
N VAL A 367 31.42 -7.90 22.41
CA VAL A 367 31.05 -7.64 21.01
C VAL A 367 32.24 -7.78 20.05
N VAL A 368 33.46 -7.49 20.51
CA VAL A 368 34.68 -7.59 19.67
C VAL A 368 35.09 -9.06 19.45
N PHE A 369 34.95 -9.93 20.45
CA PHE A 369 35.28 -11.35 20.29
C PHE A 369 34.24 -12.12 19.46
N ALA A 370 32.96 -11.74 19.52
CA ALA A 370 31.92 -12.35 18.68
C ALA A 370 32.09 -12.00 17.18
N ALA A 371 32.57 -10.79 16.86
CA ALA A 371 32.80 -10.37 15.47
C ALA A 371 34.02 -11.08 14.83
N LEU A 372 35.07 -11.39 15.61
CA LEU A 372 36.27 -12.06 15.10
C LEU A 372 36.06 -13.57 14.86
N GLY A 373 35.19 -14.24 15.63
CA GLY A 373 34.84 -15.65 15.40
C GLY A 373 34.02 -15.89 14.12
N ALA A 374 33.18 -14.93 13.72
CA ALA A 374 32.32 -15.07 12.54
C ALA A 374 33.07 -14.96 11.20
N VAL A 375 34.19 -14.24 11.16
CA VAL A 375 34.97 -14.04 9.92
C VAL A 375 35.78 -15.28 9.55
N VAL A 376 36.20 -16.09 10.52
CA VAL A 376 36.96 -17.33 10.25
C VAL A 376 36.07 -18.46 9.73
N LEU A 377 34.79 -18.52 10.15
CA LEU A 377 33.84 -19.53 9.66
C LEU A 377 33.29 -19.25 8.25
N ALA A 378 33.20 -17.97 7.83
CA ALA A 378 32.76 -17.62 6.49
C ALA A 378 33.84 -17.84 5.41
N GLY A 379 35.13 -17.77 5.76
CA GLY A 379 36.23 -17.99 4.82
C GLY A 379 36.45 -19.46 4.45
N GLY A 380 36.27 -20.39 5.39
CA GLY A 380 36.48 -21.82 5.15
C GLY A 380 35.39 -22.50 4.30
N GLY A 381 34.15 -22.03 4.39
CA GLY A 381 33.01 -22.61 3.66
C GLY A 381 33.00 -22.33 2.16
N LEU A 382 33.66 -21.26 1.71
CA LEU A 382 33.67 -20.86 0.29
C LEU A 382 34.70 -21.62 -0.56
N ILE A 383 35.69 -22.30 0.04
CA ILE A 383 36.70 -23.06 -0.70
C ILE A 383 36.24 -24.50 -0.97
N ALA A 384 35.32 -25.05 -0.18
CA ALA A 384 34.83 -26.42 -0.34
C ALA A 384 33.79 -26.61 -1.47
N TRP A 385 33.19 -25.53 -1.98
CA TRP A 385 32.14 -25.60 -3.01
C TRP A 385 32.67 -25.46 -4.46
N ALA A 386 33.98 -25.24 -4.63
CA ALA A 386 34.60 -25.09 -5.95
C ALA A 386 35.22 -26.40 -6.49
N HIS A 387 35.13 -27.52 -5.76
CA HIS A 387 35.72 -28.81 -6.16
C HIS A 387 34.82 -30.04 -5.89
N SER A 388 33.49 -29.93 -5.96
CA SER A 388 32.59 -31.10 -6.01
C SER A 388 31.72 -31.11 -7.26
#